data_AF-A0A7R9LL76-F1
#
_entry.id   AF-A0A7R9LL76-F1
#
_cell.length_a   1.000
_cell.length_b   1.000
_cell.length_c   1.000
_cell.angle_alpha   90.00
_cell.angle_beta   90.00
_cell.angle_gamma   90.00
#
_symmetry.space_group_name_H-M   'P 1'
#
loop_
_entity.id
_entity.type
_entity.pdbx_description
1 polymer ?
#
loop_
_entity_poly.entity_id
_entity_poly.type
_entity_poly.pdbx_seq_one_letter_code
_entity_poly.pdbx_strand_id
1 'polypeptide(L)' 'MADLKTYKFTVEMTCEGCVNAVKRCLTKAFGDRLSSVDTDLSSKSVVVVIDNSAHHYSHDDVFEAIKKCGKEVHKVD' A
#
# COMPACT_ATOMS: atom_id res chain seq x y z
N MET A 1 16.65 -4.09 -14.80
CA MET A 1 15.66 -3.13 -15.33
C MET A 1 14.58 -3.03 -14.28
N ALA A 2 14.19 -1.82 -13.84
CA ALA A 2 13.17 -1.66 -12.82
C ALA A 2 11.79 -2.12 -13.36
N ASP A 3 11.11 -3.02 -12.65
CA ASP A 3 9.74 -3.47 -12.95
C ASP A 3 8.79 -2.87 -11.91
N LEU A 4 8.33 -1.64 -12.15
CA LEU A 4 7.43 -0.95 -11.23
C LEU A 4 5.98 -1.40 -11.45
N LYS A 5 5.35 -1.91 -10.39
CA LYS A 5 3.92 -2.25 -10.38
C LYS A 5 3.17 -1.37 -9.40
N THR A 6 1.98 -0.93 -9.84
CA THR A 6 1.09 -0.07 -9.09
C THR A 6 -0.12 -0.87 -8.62
N TYR A 7 -0.47 -0.74 -7.36
CA TYR A 7 -1.61 -1.39 -6.71
C TYR A 7 -2.47 -0.33 -6.05
N LYS A 8 -3.80 -0.45 -6.17
CA LYS A 8 -4.75 0.52 -5.63
C LYS A 8 -5.71 -0.15 -4.67
N PHE A 9 -5.92 0.49 -3.53
CA PHE A 9 -6.79 0.00 -2.46
C PHE A 9 -7.66 1.13 -1.93
N THR A 10 -8.83 0.76 -1.42
CA THR A 10 -9.61 1.61 -0.54
C THR A 10 -9.33 1.18 0.89
N VAL A 11 -8.90 2.10 1.74
CA VAL A 11 -8.48 1.83 3.12
C VAL A 11 -9.21 2.77 4.07
N GLU A 12 -9.87 2.22 5.08
CA GLU A 12 -10.55 3.03 6.10
C GLU A 12 -9.55 3.85 6.91
N MET A 13 -9.51 5.15 6.64
CA MET A 13 -8.67 6.14 7.27
C MET A 13 -9.54 7.33 7.66
N THR A 14 -9.51 7.72 8.94
CA THR A 14 -10.36 8.80 9.48
C THR A 14 -9.58 10.05 9.87
N CYS A 15 -8.25 9.96 9.90
CA CYS A 15 -7.36 11.08 10.24
C CYS A 15 -5.98 10.89 9.62
N GLU A 16 -5.18 11.96 9.60
CA GLU A 16 -3.79 11.95 9.14
C GLU A 16 -2.92 10.94 9.92
N GLY A 17 -3.24 10.69 11.19
CA GLY A 17 -2.60 9.65 11.99
C GLY A 17 -2.80 8.24 11.41
N CYS A 18 -3.99 7.95 10.87
CA CYS A 18 -4.28 6.67 10.20
C CYS A 18 -3.50 6.55 8.88
N VAL A 19 -3.41 7.64 8.12
CA VAL A 19 -2.62 7.71 6.89
C VAL A 19 -1.15 7.41 7.17
N ASN A 20 -0.56 8.04 8.18
CA ASN A 20 0.82 7.79 8.58
C ASN A 20 1.04 6.37 9.09
N ALA A 21 0.07 5.77 9.78
CA ALA A 21 0.15 4.38 10.22
C ALA A 21 0.24 3.42 9.02
N VAL A 22 -0.58 3.62 7.98
CA VAL A 22 -0.55 2.83 6.74
C VAL A 22 0.80 2.98 6.03
N LYS A 23 1.28 4.22 5.85
CA LYS A 23 2.60 4.48 5.21
C LYS A 23 3.74 3.78 5.94
N ARG A 24 3.78 3.88 7.28
CA ARG A 24 4.80 3.21 8.11
C ARG A 24 4.73 1.69 8.01
N CYS A 25 3.53 1.13 7.99
CA CYS A 25 3.32 -0.30 7.87
C CYS A 25 3.79 -0.84 6.50
N LEU A 26 3.43 -0.14 5.41
CA LEU A 26 3.92 -0.46 4.05
C LEU A 26 5.43 -0.34 3.93
N THR A 27 6.02 0.71 4.52
CA THR A 27 7.49 0.87 4.56
C THR A 27 8.17 -0.29 5.28
N LYS A 28 7.59 -0.77 6.39
CA LYS A 28 8.12 -1.96 7.09
C LYS A 28 7.95 -3.25 6.30
N ALA A 29 6.86 -3.39 5.53
CA ALA A 29 6.57 -4.60 4.76
C ALA A 29 7.46 -4.74 3.52
N PHE A 30 7.69 -3.64 2.80
CA PHE A 30 8.33 -3.67 1.49
C PHE A 30 9.75 -3.08 1.49
N GLY A 31 10.09 -2.24 2.46
CA GLY A 31 11.42 -1.65 2.61
C GLY A 31 11.85 -0.88 1.37
N ASP A 32 13.08 -1.11 0.93
CA ASP A 32 13.69 -0.44 -0.24
C ASP A 32 12.99 -0.74 -1.58
N ARG A 33 12.10 -1.75 -1.62
CA ARG A 33 11.30 -2.06 -2.81
C ARG A 33 10.10 -1.14 -2.97
N LEU A 34 9.71 -0.44 -1.90
CA LEU A 34 8.62 0.51 -1.95
C LEU A 34 9.07 1.78 -2.65
N SER A 35 8.62 1.97 -3.89
CA SER A 35 8.98 3.13 -4.69
C SER A 35 8.19 4.37 -4.28
N SER A 36 6.88 4.22 -4.03
CA SER A 36 6.03 5.31 -3.55
C SER A 36 4.75 4.82 -2.88
N VAL A 37 4.21 5.63 -1.97
CA VAL A 37 2.87 5.47 -1.38
C VAL A 37 2.14 6.81 -1.45
N ASP A 38 1.13 6.87 -2.30
CA ASP A 38 0.21 7.99 -2.39
C ASP A 38 -1.08 7.67 -1.65
N THR A 39 -1.63 8.66 -0.96
CA THR A 39 -2.78 8.48 -0.07
C THR A 39 -3.70 9.69 -0.14
N ASP A 40 -4.98 9.44 -0.34
CA ASP A 40 -6.03 10.44 -0.32
C ASP A 40 -7.02 10.12 0.80
N LEU A 41 -7.08 11.01 1.80
CA LEU A 41 -7.97 10.86 2.94
C LEU A 41 -9.44 11.09 2.56
N SER A 42 -9.72 11.95 1.58
CA SER A 42 -11.08 12.27 1.13
C SER A 42 -11.70 11.10 0.39
N SER A 43 -10.95 10.45 -0.49
CA SER A 43 -11.41 9.27 -1.24
C SER A 43 -11.09 7.94 -0.55
N LYS A 44 -10.43 7.99 0.62
CA LYS A 44 -9.92 6.81 1.35
C LYS A 44 -9.08 5.90 0.47
N SER A 45 -8.36 6.48 -0.50
CA SER A 45 -7.59 5.73 -1.49
C SER A 45 -6.12 5.65 -1.08
N VAL A 46 -5.52 4.48 -1.32
CA VAL A 46 -4.09 4.23 -1.15
C VAL A 46 -3.56 3.63 -2.44
N VAL A 47 -2.54 4.26 -3.02
CA VAL A 47 -1.83 3.80 -4.21
C VAL A 47 -0.41 3.43 -3.81
N VAL A 48 -0.02 2.19 -4.08
CA VAL A 48 1.28 1.64 -3.70
C VAL A 48 2.04 1.28 -4.96
N VAL A 49 3.27 1.78 -5.11
CA VAL A 49 4.16 1.45 -6.21
C VAL A 49 5.34 0.65 -5.67
N ILE A 50 5.56 -0.56 -6.21
CA ILE A 50 6.59 -1.50 -5.76
C ILE A 50 7.48 -1.89 -6.93
N ASP A 51 8.79 -1.96 -6.70
CA ASP A 51 9.74 -2.57 -7.62
C ASP A 51 9.72 -4.10 -7.48
N ASN A 52 9.22 -4.77 -8.51
CA ASN A 52 9.11 -6.21 -8.63
C ASN A 52 10.31 -6.89 -9.30
N SER A 53 11.38 -6.14 -9.62
CA SER A 53 12.55 -6.68 -10.34
C SER A 53 13.20 -7.89 -9.67
N ALA A 54 13.24 -7.89 -8.33
CA ALA A 54 13.88 -8.94 -7.53
C ALA A 54 12.88 -9.92 -6.90
N HIS A 55 11.62 -9.51 -6.75
CA HIS A 55 10.56 -10.32 -6.14
C HIS A 55 9.22 -9.91 -6.69
N HIS A 56 8.45 -10.87 -7.19
CA HIS A 56 7.13 -10.60 -7.72
C HIS A 56 6.11 -10.48 -6.59
N TYR A 57 5.48 -9.31 -6.47
CA TYR A 57 4.34 -9.10 -5.59
C TYR A 57 3.03 -9.18 -6.38
N SER A 58 2.09 -9.98 -5.88
CA SER A 58 0.72 -10.01 -6.39
C SER A 58 -0.14 -8.95 -5.70
N HIS A 59 -1.33 -8.71 -6.24
CA HIS A 59 -2.31 -7.83 -5.62
C HIS A 59 -2.74 -8.32 -4.23
N ASP A 60 -2.78 -9.65 -4.01
CA ASP A 60 -3.09 -10.25 -2.72
C ASP A 60 -1.96 -10.07 -1.69
N ASP A 61 -0.70 -10.13 -2.11
CA ASP A 61 0.43 -9.89 -1.20
C ASP A 61 0.40 -8.48 -0.61
N VAL A 62 0.09 -7.48 -1.46
CA VAL A 62 -0.02 -6.09 -1.03
C VAL A 62 -1.28 -5.88 -0.20
N PHE A 63 -2.40 -6.50 -0.57
CA PHE A 63 -3.63 -6.47 0.21
C PHE A 63 -3.41 -6.98 1.65
N GLU A 64 -2.79 -8.15 1.80
CA GLU A 64 -2.51 -8.75 3.11
C GLU A 64 -1.50 -7.93 3.92
N ALA A 65 -0.54 -7.27 3.27
CA ALA A 65 0.37 -6.33 3.94
C ALA A 65 -0.39 -5.14 4.54
N ILE A 66 -1.35 -4.56 3.81
CA ILE A 66 -2.16 -3.43 4.32
C ILE A 66 -3.12 -3.90 5.42
N LYS A 67 -3.71 -5.10 5.28
CA LYS A 67 -4.58 -5.70 6.31
C LYS A 67 -3.87 -5.86 7.66
N LYS A 68 -2.58 -6.25 7.63
CA LYS A 68 -1.72 -6.35 8.83
C LYS A 68 -1.49 -5.01 9.54
N CYS A 69 -1.84 -3.88 8.91
CA CYS A 69 -1.80 -2.57 9.55
C CYS A 69 -3.01 -2.32 10.47
N GLY A 70 -3.94 -3.27 10.59
CA GLY A 70 -5.12 -3.16 11.45
C GLY A 70 -6.17 -2.19 10.89
N LYS A 71 -6.21 -2.02 9.57
CA LYS A 71 -7.18 -1.19 8.86
C LYS A 71 -8.09 -2.07 8.03
N GLU A 72 -9.33 -1.64 7.85
CA GLU A 72 -10.24 -2.25 6.88
C GLU A 72 -9.78 -1.84 5.47
N VAL A 73 -9.68 -2.83 4.57
CA VAL A 73 -9.13 -2.68 3.22
C VAL A 73 -10.06 -3.37 2.24
N HIS A 74 -10.33 -2.69 1.13
CA HIS A 74 -11.06 -3.24 0.00
C HIS A 74 -10.19 -3.18 -1.25
N LYS A 75 -10.22 -4.27 -2.03
CA LYS A 75 -9.63 -4.28 -3.37
C LYS A 75 -10.48 -3.38 -4.27
N VAL A 76 -9.83 -2.66 -5.17
CA VAL A 76 -10.51 -1.88 -6.20
C VAL A 76 -10.45 -2.70 -7.48
N ASP A 77 -11.60 -2.94 -8.11
CA ASP A 77 -11.70 -3.62 -9.41
C ASP A 77 -11.14 -2.78 -10.56
#